data_AF-A0A1I3ZSE6-F1
#
_entry.id   AF-A0A1I3ZSE6-F1
#
_cell.length_a   1.000
_cell.length_b   1.000
_cell.length_c   1.000
_cell.angle_alpha   90.00
_cell.angle_beta   90.00
_cell.angle_gamma   90.00
#
_symmetry.space_group_name_H-M   'P 1'
#
loop_
_entity.id
_entity.type
_entity.pdbx_description
1 polymer ?
#
loop_
_entity_poly.entity_id
_entity_poly.type
_entity_poly.pdbx_seq_one_letter_code
_entity_poly.pdbx_strand_id
1 'polypeptide(L)'
;MSQSIQEIAANRQAECKQKALYFDSRLRFFSKTNLITVIVPSLLGVIAGSALFTSENSSWLDIKIFSWLGIGTLAAALLTAIHKGLDCDAHQAECRRLVQAYRGLETRYRTIAETSMEDASDKLAELEEKLAILKESQLATVNPQWIKDNARDA
;
A
#
# COMPACT_ATOMS: atom_id res chain seq x y z
N MET A 1 -19.47 33.55 -6.33
CA MET A 1 -18.20 33.89 -7.02
C MET A 1 -17.73 32.63 -7.71
N SER A 2 -17.43 32.68 -9.02
CA SER A 2 -16.82 31.54 -9.72
C SER A 2 -15.38 31.40 -9.23
N GLN A 3 -14.97 30.19 -8.83
CA GLN A 3 -13.56 29.93 -8.54
C GLN A 3 -12.73 30.13 -9.82
N SER A 4 -11.50 30.62 -9.67
CA SER A 4 -10.58 30.72 -10.79
C SER A 4 -10.09 29.32 -11.21
N ILE A 5 -9.70 29.16 -12.47
CA ILE A 5 -9.12 27.90 -12.98
C ILE A 5 -7.89 27.49 -12.15
N GLN A 6 -7.07 28.47 -11.77
CA GLN A 6 -5.89 28.26 -10.95
C GLN A 6 -6.26 27.76 -9.55
N GLU A 7 -7.32 28.30 -8.93
CA GLU A 7 -7.80 27.85 -7.63
C GLU A 7 -8.35 26.42 -7.68
N ILE A 8 -9.10 26.08 -8.74
CA ILE A 8 -9.59 24.70 -8.95
C ILE A 8 -8.40 23.75 -9.11
N ALA A 9 -7.43 24.12 -9.95
CA ALA A 9 -6.23 23.32 -10.17
C ALA A 9 -5.40 23.15 -8.89
N ALA A 10 -5.23 24.20 -8.08
CA ALA A 10 -4.53 24.14 -6.80
C ALA A 10 -5.22 23.19 -5.81
N ASN A 11 -6.55 23.27 -5.71
CA ASN A 11 -7.33 22.37 -4.87
C ASN A 11 -7.18 20.90 -5.30
N ARG A 12 -7.17 20.65 -6.63
CA ARG A 12 -7.00 19.31 -7.19
C ARG A 12 -5.58 18.77 -7.05
N GLN A 13 -4.58 19.63 -7.17
CA GLN A 13 -3.20 19.30 -6.85
C GLN A 13 -3.09 18.82 -5.40
N ALA A 14 -3.64 19.58 -4.45
CA ALA A 14 -3.61 19.22 -3.02
C ALA A 14 -4.32 17.88 -2.76
N GLU A 15 -5.50 17.66 -3.36
CA GLU A 15 -6.22 16.38 -3.27
C GLU A 15 -5.37 15.21 -3.77
N CYS A 16 -4.75 15.36 -4.96
CA CYS A 16 -3.91 14.31 -5.55
C CYS A 16 -2.67 14.02 -4.69
N LYS A 17 -2.01 15.06 -4.18
CA LYS A 17 -0.86 14.94 -3.27
C LYS A 17 -1.23 14.15 -2.01
N GLN A 18 -2.34 14.50 -1.35
CA GLN A 18 -2.80 13.82 -0.12
C GLN A 18 -3.10 12.34 -0.38
N LYS A 19 -3.78 12.02 -1.49
CA LYS A 19 -4.08 10.63 -1.86
C LYS A 19 -2.83 9.83 -2.19
N ALA A 20 -1.88 10.42 -2.92
CA ALA A 20 -0.60 9.78 -3.19
C ALA A 20 0.15 9.45 -1.89
N LEU A 21 0.17 10.38 -0.92
CA LEU A 21 0.80 10.15 0.38
C LEU A 21 0.09 9.05 1.19
N TYR A 22 -1.25 9.01 1.15
CA TYR A 22 -2.02 7.94 1.80
C TYR A 22 -1.62 6.55 1.26
N PHE A 23 -1.65 6.37 -0.05
CA PHE A 23 -1.34 5.08 -0.66
C PHE A 23 0.15 4.71 -0.51
N ASP A 24 1.06 5.68 -0.53
CA ASP A 24 2.49 5.45 -0.25
C ASP A 24 2.70 4.99 1.21
N SER A 25 2.02 5.62 2.17
CA SER A 25 2.06 5.20 3.58
C SER A 25 1.53 3.78 3.76
N ARG A 26 0.41 3.44 3.09
CA ARG A 26 -0.14 2.07 3.08
C ARG A 26 0.85 1.07 2.49
N LEU A 27 1.52 1.41 1.38
CA LEU A 27 2.56 0.55 0.80
C LEU A 27 3.72 0.28 1.76
N ARG A 28 4.20 1.31 2.47
CA ARG A 28 5.28 1.14 3.46
C ARG A 28 4.85 0.25 4.61
N PHE A 29 3.60 0.39 5.07
CA PHE A 29 3.03 -0.50 6.09
C PHE A 29 2.99 -1.95 5.57
N PHE A 30 2.42 -2.17 4.38
CA PHE A 30 2.28 -3.51 3.84
C PHE A 30 3.60 -4.16 3.41
N SER A 31 4.60 -3.38 3.01
CA SER A 31 5.94 -3.89 2.72
C SER A 31 6.58 -4.49 3.97
N LYS A 32 6.40 -3.84 5.14
CA LYS A 32 6.86 -4.37 6.42
C LYS A 32 6.08 -5.63 6.82
N THR A 33 4.77 -5.67 6.62
CA THR A 33 3.99 -6.86 6.95
C THR A 33 4.32 -8.02 6.02
N ASN A 34 4.56 -7.78 4.72
CA ASN A 34 4.96 -8.82 3.76
C ASN A 34 6.27 -9.51 4.20
N LEU A 35 7.25 -8.73 4.66
CA LEU A 35 8.49 -9.27 5.24
C LEU A 35 8.20 -10.29 6.35
N ILE A 36 7.31 -9.94 7.28
CA ILE A 36 6.95 -10.80 8.40
C ILE A 36 6.17 -12.02 7.91
N THR A 37 5.18 -11.84 7.03
CA THR A 37 4.28 -12.93 6.61
C THR A 37 4.87 -13.87 5.56
N VAL A 38 5.99 -13.52 4.92
CA VAL A 38 6.67 -14.39 3.94
C VAL A 38 8.00 -14.92 4.47
N ILE A 39 8.82 -14.08 5.09
CA ILE A 39 10.16 -14.51 5.55
C ILE A 39 10.07 -15.32 6.83
N VAL A 40 9.26 -14.89 7.81
CA VAL A 40 9.17 -15.62 9.10
C VAL A 40 8.63 -17.05 8.88
N PRO A 41 7.55 -17.27 8.11
CA PRO A 41 7.10 -18.63 7.82
C PRO A 41 8.13 -19.48 7.07
N SER A 42 8.83 -18.90 6.11
CA SER A 42 9.85 -19.62 5.33
C SER A 42 11.03 -20.04 6.22
N LEU A 43 11.51 -19.15 7.10
CA LEU A 43 12.57 -19.46 8.06
C LEU A 43 12.13 -20.51 9.08
N LEU A 44 10.91 -20.39 9.61
CA LEU A 44 10.35 -21.38 10.54
C LEU A 44 10.22 -22.76 9.87
N GLY A 45 9.80 -22.81 8.60
CA GLY A 45 9.74 -24.04 7.82
C GLY A 45 11.11 -24.69 7.61
N VAL A 46 12.13 -23.89 7.26
CA VAL A 46 13.51 -24.39 7.10
C VAL A 46 14.07 -24.90 8.43
N ILE A 47 13.90 -24.14 9.53
CA ILE A 47 14.37 -24.56 10.86
C ILE A 47 13.67 -25.85 11.29
N ALA A 48 12.35 -25.92 11.17
CA ALA A 48 11.59 -27.12 11.52
C ALA A 48 11.96 -28.33 10.65
N GLY A 49 12.13 -28.14 9.34
CA GLY A 49 12.58 -29.21 8.43
C GLY A 49 14.01 -29.68 8.74
N SER A 50 14.92 -28.75 9.05
CA SER A 50 16.31 -29.09 9.40
C SER A 50 16.43 -29.82 10.74
N ALA A 51 15.57 -29.50 11.71
CA ALA A 51 15.54 -30.15 13.02
C ALA A 51 15.13 -31.63 12.96
N LEU A 52 14.43 -32.06 11.90
CA LEU A 52 14.11 -33.48 11.68
C LEU A 52 15.37 -34.33 11.43
N PHE A 53 16.47 -33.72 10.97
CA PHE A 53 17.72 -34.42 10.66
C PHE A 53 18.73 -34.41 11.82
N THR A 54 18.43 -33.72 12.93
CA THR A 54 19.33 -33.58 14.08
C THR A 54 19.00 -34.52 15.26
N SER A 55 18.07 -35.48 15.10
CA SER A 55 17.63 -36.36 16.20
C SER A 55 18.55 -37.57 16.39
N GLU A 56 19.77 -37.34 16.91
CA GLU A 56 20.52 -38.40 17.59
C GLU A 56 20.90 -37.90 19.00
N ASN A 57 20.12 -38.34 20.00
CA ASN A 57 20.39 -38.33 21.45
C ASN A 57 19.97 -37.08 22.29
N SER A 58 18.67 -36.87 22.62
CA SER A 58 18.26 -36.39 23.98
C SER A 58 16.74 -36.47 24.28
N SER A 59 16.30 -37.54 24.94
CA SER A 59 14.89 -37.95 25.06
C SER A 59 13.93 -37.06 25.88
N TRP A 60 14.37 -36.02 26.59
CA TRP A 60 13.46 -35.11 27.33
C TRP A 60 13.46 -33.66 26.80
N LEU A 61 14.57 -33.22 26.21
CA LEU A 61 14.67 -31.91 25.55
C LEU A 61 13.98 -31.94 24.17
N ASP A 62 13.97 -33.11 23.52
CA ASP A 62 13.28 -33.36 22.26
C ASP A 62 11.77 -33.08 22.32
N ILE A 63 11.04 -33.55 23.35
CA ILE A 63 9.57 -33.42 23.38
C ILE A 63 9.11 -31.95 23.44
N LYS A 64 9.84 -31.10 24.18
CA LYS A 64 9.55 -29.66 24.22
C LYS A 64 9.90 -29.00 22.89
N ILE A 65 11.05 -29.32 22.30
CA ILE A 65 11.47 -28.76 21.00
C ILE A 65 10.47 -29.13 19.90
N PHE A 66 10.07 -30.40 19.81
CA PHE A 66 9.08 -30.86 18.82
C PHE A 66 7.72 -30.17 18.95
N SER A 67 7.28 -29.88 20.18
CA SER A 67 6.03 -29.14 20.43
C SER A 67 6.12 -27.68 19.94
N TRP A 68 7.25 -27.00 20.20
CA TRP A 68 7.49 -25.64 19.71
C TRP A 68 7.65 -25.58 18.19
N LEU A 69 8.29 -26.58 17.58
CA LEU A 69 8.40 -26.70 16.12
C LEU A 69 7.03 -26.93 15.45
N GLY A 70 6.16 -27.74 16.06
CA GLY A 70 4.78 -27.93 15.61
C GLY A 70 3.94 -26.65 15.66
N ILE A 71 4.06 -25.89 16.75
CA ILE A 71 3.38 -24.58 16.88
C ILE A 71 3.95 -23.57 15.86
N GLY A 72 5.28 -23.55 15.68
CA GLY A 72 5.95 -22.66 14.73
C GLY A 72 5.58 -22.94 13.28
N THR A 73 5.49 -24.22 12.88
CA THR A 73 5.05 -24.63 11.54
C THR A 73 3.58 -24.33 11.29
N LEU A 74 2.71 -24.54 12.29
CA LEU A 74 1.29 -24.15 12.20
C LEU A 74 1.13 -22.63 12.06
N ALA A 75 1.83 -21.85 12.88
CA ALA A 75 1.82 -20.39 12.80
C ALA A 75 2.33 -19.91 11.43
N ALA A 76 3.41 -20.51 10.93
CA ALA A 76 3.96 -20.24 9.60
C ALA A 76 2.93 -20.52 8.49
N ALA A 77 2.26 -21.66 8.53
CA ALA A 77 1.23 -22.02 7.56
C ALA A 77 0.03 -21.06 7.61
N LEU A 78 -0.41 -20.66 8.80
CA LEU A 78 -1.49 -19.68 8.98
C LEU A 78 -1.10 -18.30 8.43
N LEU A 79 0.09 -17.80 8.75
CA LEU A 79 0.62 -16.53 8.23
C LEU A 79 0.71 -16.55 6.69
N THR A 80 1.16 -17.67 6.12
CA THR A 80 1.24 -17.86 4.67
C THR A 80 -0.14 -17.90 4.02
N ALA A 81 -1.08 -18.63 4.61
CA ALA A 81 -2.45 -18.73 4.13
C ALA A 81 -3.19 -17.39 4.21
N ILE A 82 -2.97 -16.61 5.28
CA ILE A 82 -3.50 -15.25 5.43
C ILE A 82 -2.90 -14.31 4.39
N HIS A 83 -1.58 -14.37 4.16
CA HIS A 83 -0.92 -13.52 3.16
C HIS A 83 -1.44 -13.78 1.73
N LYS A 84 -1.56 -15.06 1.34
CA LYS A 84 -2.15 -15.46 0.05
C LYS A 84 -3.64 -15.20 -0.03
N GLY A 85 -4.39 -15.47 1.04
CA GLY A 85 -5.84 -15.33 1.09
C GLY A 85 -6.35 -13.89 1.09
N LEU A 86 -5.52 -12.94 1.55
CA LEU A 86 -5.85 -11.50 1.56
C LEU A 86 -5.40 -10.75 0.30
N ASP A 87 -4.84 -11.46 -0.69
CA ASP A 87 -4.35 -10.89 -1.97
C ASP A 87 -3.50 -9.61 -1.77
N CYS A 88 -2.58 -9.67 -0.79
CA CYS A 88 -1.75 -8.55 -0.40
C CYS A 88 -0.95 -7.99 -1.58
N ASP A 89 -0.52 -8.86 -2.48
CA ASP A 89 0.26 -8.47 -3.66
C ASP A 89 -0.58 -7.70 -4.67
N ALA A 90 -1.83 -8.11 -4.95
CA ALA A 90 -2.72 -7.33 -5.81
C ALA A 90 -3.07 -5.98 -5.17
N HIS A 91 -3.34 -5.96 -3.86
CA HIS A 91 -3.59 -4.70 -3.14
C HIS A 91 -2.38 -3.75 -3.18
N GLN A 92 -1.16 -4.28 -3.01
CA GLN A 92 0.07 -3.50 -3.14
C GLN A 92 0.30 -3.03 -4.58
N ALA A 93 0.04 -3.87 -5.58
CA ALA A 93 0.14 -3.47 -6.98
C ALA A 93 -0.82 -2.32 -7.29
N GLU A 94 -2.05 -2.40 -6.80
CA GLU A 94 -3.04 -1.33 -6.94
C GLU A 94 -2.61 -0.05 -6.22
N CYS A 95 -2.12 -0.14 -4.97
CA CYS A 95 -1.62 1.04 -4.27
C CYS A 95 -0.44 1.70 -5.03
N ARG A 96 0.47 0.91 -5.62
CA ARG A 96 1.57 1.43 -6.45
C ARG A 96 1.04 2.16 -7.68
N ARG A 97 0.08 1.57 -8.38
CA ARG A 97 -0.59 2.17 -9.53
C ARG A 97 -1.24 3.51 -9.16
N LEU A 98 -1.97 3.55 -8.04
CA LEU A 98 -2.64 4.75 -7.55
C LEU A 98 -1.64 5.85 -7.15
N VAL A 99 -0.54 5.52 -6.46
CA VAL A 99 0.51 6.50 -6.13
C VAL A 99 1.07 7.15 -7.40
N GLN A 100 1.40 6.35 -8.42
CA GLN A 100 1.93 6.85 -9.68
C GLN A 100 0.91 7.74 -10.42
N ALA A 101 -0.34 7.28 -10.50
CA ALA A 101 -1.41 8.03 -11.18
C ALA A 101 -1.70 9.37 -10.49
N TYR A 102 -1.85 9.38 -9.15
CA TYR A 102 -2.11 10.61 -8.41
C TYR A 102 -0.92 11.59 -8.46
N ARG A 103 0.34 11.13 -8.38
CA ARG A 103 1.51 12.01 -8.56
C ARG A 103 1.62 12.59 -9.98
N GLY A 104 1.23 11.79 -10.98
CA GLY A 104 1.15 12.24 -12.37
C GLY A 104 0.12 13.35 -12.54
N LEU A 105 -1.07 13.20 -11.96
CA LEU A 105 -2.12 14.21 -11.96
C LEU A 105 -1.71 15.45 -11.15
N GLU A 106 -1.18 15.27 -9.94
CA GLU A 106 -0.67 16.34 -9.07
C GLU A 106 0.27 17.27 -9.84
N THR A 107 1.24 16.69 -10.56
CA THR A 107 2.23 17.47 -11.32
C THR A 107 1.56 18.31 -12.41
N ARG A 108 0.56 17.77 -13.11
CA ARG A 108 -0.14 18.47 -14.20
C ARG A 108 -1.07 19.55 -13.67
N TYR A 109 -1.79 19.28 -12.58
CA TYR A 109 -2.60 20.30 -11.90
C TYR A 109 -1.74 21.45 -11.36
N ARG A 110 -0.57 21.13 -10.79
CA ARG A 110 0.40 22.15 -10.36
C ARG A 110 0.81 23.07 -11.50
N THR A 111 1.07 22.52 -12.69
CA THR A 111 1.41 23.34 -13.87
C THR A 111 0.32 24.33 -14.21
N ILE A 112 -0.96 23.93 -14.18
CA ILE A 112 -2.10 24.84 -14.43
C ILE A 112 -2.25 25.86 -13.29
N ALA A 113 -2.00 25.45 -12.04
CA ALA A 113 -2.13 26.33 -10.88
C ALA A 113 -1.05 27.44 -10.87
N GLU A 114 0.17 27.12 -11.29
CA GLU A 114 1.34 28.03 -11.21
C GLU A 114 1.58 28.80 -12.51
N THR A 115 1.08 28.33 -13.65
CA THR A 115 1.35 28.92 -14.97
C THR A 115 0.07 29.44 -15.63
N SER A 116 0.12 30.65 -16.19
CA SER A 116 -0.94 31.14 -17.06
C SER A 116 -0.82 30.47 -18.43
N MET A 117 -1.69 29.50 -18.69
CA MET A 117 -1.79 28.81 -19.99
C MET A 117 -2.99 29.34 -20.77
N GLU A 118 -2.82 29.57 -22.07
CA GLU A 118 -3.90 30.03 -22.96
C GLU A 118 -5.01 28.96 -23.09
N ASP A 119 -4.64 27.69 -23.01
CA ASP A 119 -5.51 26.51 -23.07
C ASP A 119 -5.83 25.90 -21.68
N ALA A 120 -5.66 26.68 -20.60
CA ALA A 120 -5.81 26.17 -19.23
C ALA A 120 -7.17 25.50 -18.95
N SER A 121 -8.25 26.02 -19.56
CA SER A 121 -9.61 25.48 -19.39
C SER A 121 -9.74 24.08 -19.99
N ASP A 122 -9.26 23.89 -21.22
CA ASP A 122 -9.34 22.59 -21.92
C ASP A 122 -8.45 21.55 -21.23
N LYS A 123 -7.25 21.96 -20.80
CA LYS A 123 -6.36 21.11 -20.00
C LYS A 123 -6.97 20.74 -18.66
N LEU A 124 -7.64 21.66 -17.99
CA LEU A 124 -8.32 21.36 -16.73
C LEU A 124 -9.43 20.32 -16.94
N ALA A 125 -10.25 20.47 -17.99
CA ALA A 125 -11.30 19.52 -18.32
C ALA A 125 -10.74 18.11 -18.59
N GLU A 126 -9.65 18.01 -19.36
CA GLU A 126 -8.95 16.75 -19.63
C GLU A 126 -8.45 16.09 -18.34
N LEU A 127 -7.91 16.88 -17.40
CA LEU A 127 -7.43 16.35 -16.12
C LEU A 127 -8.56 15.92 -15.20
N GLU A 128 -9.67 16.66 -15.15
CA GLU A 128 -10.85 16.27 -14.36
C GLU A 128 -11.43 14.94 -14.87
N GLU A 129 -11.49 14.73 -16.19
CA GLU A 129 -11.93 13.46 -16.78
C GLU A 129 -11.00 12.31 -16.34
N LYS A 130 -9.67 12.50 -16.45
CA LYS A 130 -8.69 11.49 -16.00
C LYS A 130 -8.81 11.20 -14.51
N LEU A 131 -9.04 12.23 -13.70
CA LEU A 131 -9.24 12.08 -12.27
C LEU A 131 -10.54 11.32 -11.96
N ALA A 132 -11.61 11.57 -12.71
CA ALA A 132 -12.88 10.85 -12.57
C ALA A 132 -12.71 9.37 -12.93
N ILE A 133 -12.09 9.06 -14.07
CA ILE A 133 -11.79 7.68 -14.50
C ILE A 133 -10.91 6.96 -13.46
N LEU A 134 -9.91 7.66 -12.91
CA LEU A 134 -9.06 7.08 -11.86
C LEU A 134 -9.87 6.75 -10.60
N LYS A 135 -10.77 7.66 -10.18
CA LYS A 135 -11.64 7.46 -9.01
C LYS A 135 -12.65 6.33 -9.20
N GLU A 136 -13.14 6.14 -10.42
CA GLU A 136 -14.07 5.06 -10.76
C GLU A 136 -13.37 3.70 -10.86
N SER A 137 -12.16 3.66 -11.43
CA SER A 137 -11.37 2.44 -11.59
C SER A 137 -10.57 2.02 -10.36
N GLN A 138 -10.51 2.84 -9.30
CA GLN A 138 -9.75 2.49 -8.09
C GLN A 138 -10.43 1.37 -7.31
N LEU A 139 -9.67 0.35 -6.95
CA LEU A 139 -10.15 -0.74 -6.11
C LEU A 139 -9.84 -0.50 -4.62
N ALA A 140 -8.78 0.25 -4.35
CA ALA A 140 -8.38 0.60 -2.99
C ALA A 140 -9.05 1.90 -2.52
N THR A 141 -9.65 1.88 -1.33
CA THR A 141 -10.33 3.04 -0.75
C THR A 141 -9.44 3.82 0.20
N VAL A 142 -9.71 5.13 0.28
CA VAL A 142 -9.05 6.04 1.22
C VAL A 142 -9.83 6.09 2.52
N ASN A 143 -9.14 6.02 3.66
CA ASN A 143 -9.76 6.28 4.95
C ASN A 143 -9.95 7.80 5.14
N PRO A 144 -11.19 8.31 5.24
CA PRO A 144 -11.43 9.75 5.37
C PRO A 144 -10.82 10.35 6.64
N GLN A 145 -10.69 9.57 7.72
CA GLN A 145 -10.10 10.04 8.97
C GLN A 145 -8.61 10.31 8.80
N TRP A 146 -7.88 9.43 8.09
CA TRP A 146 -6.45 9.65 7.81
C TRP A 146 -6.22 10.95 7.05
N ILE A 147 -7.07 11.24 6.05
CA ILE A 147 -7.00 12.50 5.28
C ILE A 147 -7.21 13.69 6.21
N LYS A 148 -8.22 13.67 7.09
CA LYS A 148 -8.48 14.76 8.03
C LYS A 148 -7.31 15.00 8.98
N ASP A 149 -6.71 13.93 9.48
CA ASP A 149 -5.61 14.00 10.45
C ASP A 149 -4.33 14.56 9.82
N ASN A 150 -4.09 14.26 8.53
CA ASN A 150 -2.87 14.64 7.81
C ASN A 150 -3.06 15.87 6.89
N ALA A 151 -4.27 16.40 6.78
CA ALA A 151 -4.56 17.65 6.05
C ALA A 151 -4.09 18.91 6.82
N ARG A 152 -3.70 18.78 8.09
CA ARG A 152 -3.19 19.87 8.93
C ARG A 152 -1.70 20.19 8.68
N ASP A 153 -0.98 19.28 8.04
CA ASP A 153 0.47 19.35 7.83
C ASP A 153 0.87 19.56 6.35
N ALA A 154 -0.11 19.76 5.44
CA ALA A 154 0.07 19.76 3.99
C ALA A 154 -0.17 21.12 3.35
#